data_AF-A0A0D0D643-F1
#
_entry.id   AF-A0A0D0D643-F1
#
_cell.length_a   1.000
_cell.length_b   1.000
_cell.length_c   1.000
_cell.angle_alpha   90.00
_cell.angle_beta   90.00
_cell.angle_gamma   90.00
#
_symmetry.space_group_name_H-M   'P 1'
#
loop_
_entity.id
_entity.type
_entity.pdbx_description
1 polymer ?
#
loop_
_entity_poly.entity_id
_entity_poly.type
_entity_poly.pdbx_seq_one_letter_code
_entity_poly.pdbx_strand_id
1 'polypeptide(L)'
;MKFFLALLTAIISLSSYTFVGVHADCAGCGLVLNDGSTLISECTGRLAGGETKCTYQKANKGATFICHYKNGNSALMGGSNLACPRKAGRGACRSMCP
;
A
#
# COMPACT_ATOMS: atom_id res chain seq x y z
N MET A 1 43.85 -17.61 18.47
CA MET A 1 42.42 -17.40 18.78
C MET A 1 41.93 -15.95 18.56
N LYS A 2 42.66 -15.09 17.84
CA LYS A 2 42.35 -13.63 17.77
C LYS A 2 41.69 -13.18 16.46
N PHE A 3 41.80 -13.97 15.38
CA PHE A 3 41.18 -13.68 14.09
C PHE A 3 39.67 -13.93 14.06
N PHE A 4 39.20 -14.94 14.80
CA PHE A 4 37.77 -15.29 14.83
C PHE A 4 36.90 -14.22 15.49
N LEU A 5 37.41 -13.53 16.50
CA LEU A 5 36.66 -12.48 17.20
C LEU A 5 36.47 -11.24 16.33
N ALA A 6 37.46 -10.87 15.51
CA ALA A 6 37.36 -9.73 14.59
C ALA A 6 36.40 -9.99 13.43
N LEU A 7 36.33 -11.25 12.96
CA LEU A 7 35.38 -11.65 11.92
C LEU A 7 33.93 -11.54 12.43
N LEU A 8 33.67 -11.97 13.67
CA LEU A 8 32.33 -11.92 14.26
C LEU A 8 31.81 -10.49 14.40
N THR A 9 32.63 -9.55 14.86
CA THR A 9 32.25 -8.13 14.97
C THR A 9 31.94 -7.51 13.62
N ALA A 10 32.67 -7.87 12.56
CA ALA A 10 32.40 -7.38 11.21
C ALA A 10 31.05 -7.88 10.66
N ILE A 11 30.67 -9.13 10.93
CA ILE A 11 29.39 -9.72 10.47
C ILE A 11 28.20 -9.08 11.20
N ILE A 12 28.34 -8.77 12.50
CA ILE A 12 27.27 -8.10 13.27
C ILE A 12 27.02 -6.68 12.73
N SER A 13 28.08 -5.93 12.38
CA SER A 13 27.94 -4.62 11.74
C SER A 13 27.34 -4.68 10.33
N LEU A 14 27.54 -5.77 9.58
CA LEU A 14 26.99 -5.90 8.23
C LEU A 14 25.50 -6.29 8.24
N SER A 15 25.03 -6.93 9.31
CA SER A 15 23.64 -7.40 9.45
C SER A 15 22.63 -6.25 9.60
N SER A 16 23.08 -5.03 9.92
CA SER A 16 22.23 -3.84 9.99
C SER A 16 22.10 -3.07 8.66
N TYR A 17 22.81 -3.47 7.60
CA TYR A 17 22.84 -2.73 6.33
C TYR A 17 21.92 -3.27 5.23
N THR A 18 21.09 -4.28 5.51
CA THR A 18 20.13 -4.84 4.53
C THR A 18 18.70 -4.32 4.68
N PHE A 19 18.48 -3.21 5.40
CA PHE A 19 17.17 -2.53 5.44
C PHE A 19 17.18 -1.23 4.64
N VAL A 20 17.73 -1.26 3.42
CA VAL A 20 17.66 -0.13 2.51
C VAL A 20 16.72 -0.49 1.36
N GLY A 21 15.56 0.18 1.32
CA GLY A 21 14.76 0.29 0.10
C GLY A 21 13.42 -0.44 0.06
N VAL A 22 12.51 -0.18 1.01
CA VAL A 22 11.08 -0.43 0.79
C VAL A 22 10.26 0.86 0.86
N HIS A 23 10.68 1.91 0.15
CA HIS A 23 9.73 2.91 -0.32
C HIS A 23 8.89 2.26 -1.43
N ALA A 24 8.03 1.31 -1.07
CA ALA A 24 6.97 0.87 -1.96
C ALA A 24 6.00 2.05 -2.10
N ASP A 25 5.99 2.67 -3.27
CA ASP A 25 5.00 3.69 -3.64
C ASP A 25 3.66 2.98 -3.87
N CYS A 26 2.76 3.11 -2.91
CA CYS A 26 1.44 2.51 -2.97
C CYS A 26 0.39 3.57 -3.29
N ALA A 27 -0.72 3.12 -3.89
CA ALA A 27 -1.90 3.96 -3.95
C ALA A 27 -2.42 4.17 -2.52
N GLY A 28 -2.80 5.39 -2.20
CA GLY A 28 -3.45 5.76 -0.94
C GLY A 28 -4.94 5.95 -1.16
N CYS A 29 -5.76 5.34 -0.30
CA CYS A 29 -7.20 5.55 -0.32
C CYS A 29 -7.52 6.89 0.34
N GLY A 30 -8.35 7.71 -0.32
CA GLY A 30 -8.90 8.90 0.32
C GLY A 30 -9.89 8.49 1.41
N LEU A 31 -9.95 9.21 2.52
CA LEU A 31 -10.93 8.92 3.59
C LEU A 31 -12.37 9.16 3.12
N VAL A 32 -12.58 10.14 2.25
CA VAL A 32 -13.88 10.54 1.72
C VAL A 32 -13.73 10.83 0.22
N LEU A 33 -14.67 10.34 -0.58
CA LEU A 33 -14.76 10.61 -2.02
C LEU A 33 -15.68 11.80 -2.30
N ASN A 34 -15.61 12.36 -3.51
CA ASN A 34 -16.40 13.53 -3.92
C ASN A 34 -17.92 13.28 -3.87
N ASP A 35 -18.38 12.03 -3.92
CA ASP A 35 -19.79 11.66 -3.79
C ASP A 35 -20.24 11.48 -2.33
N GLY A 36 -19.37 11.79 -1.36
CA GLY A 36 -19.61 11.63 0.07
C GLY A 36 -19.37 10.23 0.61
N SER A 37 -18.91 9.29 -0.24
CA SER A 37 -18.60 7.92 0.20
C SER A 37 -17.38 7.88 1.11
N THR A 38 -17.46 7.11 2.20
CA THR A 38 -16.42 7.03 3.24
C THR A 38 -15.64 5.72 3.15
N LEU A 39 -14.32 5.79 3.33
CA LEU A 39 -13.45 4.61 3.37
C LEU A 39 -13.78 3.77 4.61
N ILE A 40 -14.08 2.49 4.40
CA ILE A 40 -14.31 1.53 5.49
C ILE A 40 -13.18 0.52 5.62
N SER A 41 -12.42 0.28 4.55
CA SER A 41 -11.28 -0.64 4.57
C SER A 41 -10.31 -0.33 3.44
N GLU A 42 -9.02 -0.35 3.75
CA GLU A 42 -7.91 -0.24 2.80
C GLU A 42 -7.03 -1.47 2.93
N CYS A 43 -6.56 -1.96 1.78
CA CYS A 43 -5.76 -3.16 1.68
C CYS A 43 -4.75 -2.99 0.55
N THR A 44 -3.47 -3.20 0.82
CA THR A 44 -2.36 -2.88 -0.07
C THR A 44 -1.50 -4.11 -0.32
N GLY A 45 -1.26 -4.42 -1.59
CA GLY A 45 -0.37 -5.50 -2.01
C GLY A 45 1.11 -5.18 -1.73
N ARG A 46 1.84 -6.19 -1.25
CA ARG A 46 3.21 -6.14 -0.69
C ARG A 46 4.32 -5.72 -1.67
N LEU A 47 4.09 -5.76 -2.98
CA LEU A 47 5.15 -5.64 -4.00
C LEU A 47 4.94 -4.43 -4.91
N ALA A 48 6.04 -3.91 -5.47
CA ALA A 48 6.00 -2.98 -6.59
C ALA A 48 5.29 -3.68 -7.77
N GLY A 49 4.12 -3.16 -8.18
CA GLY A 49 3.24 -3.81 -9.15
C GLY A 49 2.02 -4.53 -8.54
N GLY A 50 1.91 -4.58 -7.21
CA GLY A 50 0.70 -4.98 -6.50
C GLY A 50 -0.44 -3.98 -6.68
N GLU A 51 -1.61 -4.32 -6.15
CA GLU A 51 -2.78 -3.46 -6.15
C GLU A 51 -3.12 -2.96 -4.74
N THR A 52 -3.67 -1.76 -4.66
CA THR A 52 -4.36 -1.26 -3.48
C THR A 52 -5.86 -1.33 -3.71
N LYS A 53 -6.55 -2.00 -2.80
CA LYS A 53 -7.98 -2.17 -2.77
C LYS A 53 -8.57 -1.24 -1.70
N CYS A 54 -9.36 -0.27 -2.14
CA CYS A 54 -10.09 0.65 -1.28
C CYS A 54 -11.57 0.28 -1.27
N THR A 55 -12.12 -0.03 -0.11
CA THR A 55 -13.56 -0.31 0.05
C THR A 55 -14.24 0.91 0.66
N TYR A 56 -15.22 1.44 -0.04
CA TYR A 56 -15.99 2.62 0.36
C TYR A 56 -17.43 2.25 0.65
N GLN A 57 -18.03 2.93 1.63
CA GLN A 57 -19.46 2.88 1.90
C GLN A 57 -20.13 4.13 1.34
N LYS A 58 -21.20 3.95 0.57
CA LYS A 58 -22.00 5.05 0.02
C LYS A 58 -22.80 5.74 1.11
N ALA A 59 -22.69 7.06 1.19
CA ALA A 59 -23.42 7.89 2.14
C ALA A 59 -24.95 7.65 2.13
N ASN A 60 -25.54 7.43 0.95
CA ASN A 60 -27.00 7.45 0.79
C ASN A 60 -27.68 6.07 0.79
N LYS A 61 -26.96 4.94 0.83
CA LYS A 61 -27.58 3.61 0.67
C LYS A 61 -26.97 2.48 1.50
N GLY A 62 -25.93 2.73 2.30
CA GLY A 62 -25.20 1.67 3.02
C GLY A 62 -24.49 0.64 2.13
N ALA A 63 -24.67 0.72 0.81
CA ALA A 63 -24.01 -0.13 -0.17
C ALA A 63 -22.51 0.17 -0.20
N THR A 64 -21.70 -0.89 -0.23
CA THR A 64 -20.25 -0.79 -0.36
C THR A 64 -19.81 -1.00 -1.79
N PHE A 65 -18.73 -0.34 -2.20
CA PHE A 65 -18.06 -0.60 -3.46
C PHE A 65 -16.56 -0.57 -3.30
N ILE A 66 -15.87 -1.13 -4.29
CA ILE A 66 -14.44 -1.34 -4.23
C ILE A 66 -13.78 -0.62 -5.40
N CYS A 67 -12.65 0.02 -5.10
CA CYS A 67 -11.74 0.64 -6.05
C CYS A 67 -10.39 -0.07 -6.00
N HIS A 68 -9.93 -0.55 -7.14
CA HIS A 68 -8.63 -1.19 -7.30
C HIS A 68 -7.67 -0.22 -7.95
N TYR A 69 -6.50 -0.01 -7.35
CA TYR A 69 -5.48 0.90 -7.83
C TYR A 69 -4.16 0.17 -8.00
N LYS A 70 -3.43 0.46 -9.06
CA LYS A 70 -2.11 -0.10 -9.28
C LYS A 70 -1.07 0.65 -8.44
N ASN A 71 -0.25 -0.09 -7.68
CA ASN A 71 0.86 0.49 -6.93
C ASN A 71 1.94 1.02 -7.92
N GLY A 72 2.57 2.14 -7.58
CA GLY A 72 3.60 2.83 -8.38
C GLY A 72 3.10 3.98 -9.26
N ASN A 73 1.89 3.88 -9.82
CA ASN A 73 1.28 4.97 -10.60
C ASN A 73 -0.10 5.42 -10.10
N SER A 74 -0.63 4.73 -9.08
CA SER A 74 -1.93 5.00 -8.47
C SER A 74 -3.09 5.03 -9.48
N ALA A 75 -2.96 4.33 -10.60
CA ALA A 75 -3.98 4.30 -11.65
C ALA A 75 -5.10 3.34 -11.29
N LEU A 76 -6.35 3.76 -11.53
CA LEU A 76 -7.52 2.89 -11.36
C LEU A 76 -7.46 1.69 -12.31
N MET A 77 -7.67 0.50 -11.78
CA MET A 77 -7.69 -0.76 -12.53
C MET A 77 -9.11 -1.10 -12.99
N GLY A 78 -9.20 -1.87 -14.09
CA GLY A 78 -10.47 -2.37 -14.63
C GLY A 78 -11.20 -3.26 -13.62
N GLY A 79 -12.54 -3.20 -13.63
CA GLY A 79 -13.39 -3.88 -12.64
C GLY A 79 -13.70 -3.04 -11.40
N SER A 80 -13.07 -1.87 -11.26
CA SER A 80 -13.41 -0.90 -10.21
C SER A 80 -14.76 -0.22 -10.47
N ASN A 81 -15.41 0.26 -9.42
CA ASN A 81 -16.65 1.01 -9.54
C ASN A 81 -16.45 2.33 -10.32
N LEU A 82 -17.46 2.77 -11.07
CA LEU A 82 -17.45 4.06 -11.79
C LEU A 82 -17.37 5.27 -10.87
N ALA A 83 -17.77 5.13 -9.61
CA ALA A 83 -17.64 6.18 -8.59
C ALA A 83 -16.19 6.37 -8.11
N CYS A 84 -15.28 5.45 -8.45
CA CYS A 84 -13.89 5.53 -8.03
C CYS A 84 -13.15 6.66 -8.75
N PRO A 85 -12.32 7.45 -8.06
CA PRO A 85 -11.46 8.42 -8.71
C PRO A 85 -10.48 7.70 -9.65
N ARG A 86 -10.22 8.28 -10.82
CA ARG A 86 -9.35 7.70 -11.86
C ARG A 86 -7.89 7.54 -11.40
N LYS A 87 -7.47 8.35 -10.43
CA LYS A 87 -6.18 8.26 -9.75
C LYS A 87 -6.39 8.32 -8.25
N ALA A 88 -5.75 7.41 -7.53
CA ALA A 88 -5.59 7.50 -6.10
C ALA A 88 -4.47 8.48 -5.74
N GLY A 89 -4.44 8.92 -4.48
CA GLY A 89 -3.27 9.60 -3.93
C GLY A 89 -2.09 8.62 -3.84
N ARG A 90 -0.89 9.12 -3.56
CA ARG A 90 0.24 8.26 -3.15
C ARG A 90 0.21 8.13 -1.63
N GLY A 91 0.37 6.92 -1.15
CA GLY A 91 0.35 6.59 0.28
C GLY A 91 1.43 5.59 0.65
N ALA A 92 1.64 5.44 1.95
CA ALA A 92 2.44 4.33 2.47
C ALA A 92 1.62 3.04 2.41
N CYS A 93 2.25 1.92 2.07
CA CYS A 93 1.62 0.60 2.11
C CYS A 93 1.40 0.19 3.58
N ARG A 94 0.27 0.59 4.16
CA ARG A 94 0.01 0.47 5.61
C ARG A 94 -0.66 -0.84 6.00
N SER A 95 -1.55 -1.35 5.16
CA SER A 95 -2.41 -2.48 5.48
C SER A 95 -2.17 -3.61 4.48
N MET A 96 -1.70 -4.77 4.93
CA MET A 96 -1.42 -5.88 4.01
C MET A 96 -2.70 -6.69 3.74
N CYS A 97 -2.97 -6.99 2.46
CA CYS A 97 -3.97 -8.02 2.14
C CYS A 97 -3.46 -9.40 2.56
N PRO A 98 -4.32 -10.24 3.18
CA PRO A 98 -3.98 -11.63 3.48
C PRO A 98 -3.73 -12.45 2.22
#